data_AF-A0A7S0FB87-F1
#
_entry.id   AF-A0A7S0FB87-F1
#
_cell.length_a   1.000
_cell.length_b   1.000
_cell.length_c   1.000
_cell.angle_alpha   90.00
_cell.angle_beta   90.00
_cell.angle_gamma   90.00
#
_symmetry.space_group_name_H-M   'P 1'
#
loop_
_entity.id
_entity.type
_entity.pdbx_description
1 polymer ?
#
loop_
_entity_poly.entity_id
_entity_poly.type
_entity_poly.pdbx_seq_one_letter_code
_entity_poly.pdbx_strand_id
1 'polypeptide(L)'
;AIVGDKTIAFWLMDAEMYTGMSTLSPASPCIERGLALHKMIRMVCLALGEGYLNFCGNEFGHPEWVDFPREGNGWSYHHANRRYDLPDQDHLRYKFFNEFDMLMQQVENRFKFLSDWHYHCTLISEEDKVIAVERGECLVVFNFHPTGSYADYRIGCKWNEPMRTVL
;
A
#
# COMPACT_ATOMS: atom_id res chain seq x y z
N ALA A 1 -2.34 14.86 -2.14
CA ALA A 1 -3.81 14.80 -1.93
C ALA A 1 -4.49 16.18 -1.96
N ILE A 2 -3.76 17.29 -2.05
CA ILE A 2 -4.33 18.62 -2.29
C ILE A 2 -4.37 18.86 -3.80
N VAL A 3 -5.27 19.72 -4.27
CA VAL A 3 -5.31 20.20 -5.66
C VAL A 3 -3.91 20.60 -6.14
N GLY A 4 -3.52 20.11 -7.31
CA GLY A 4 -2.18 20.30 -7.88
C GLY A 4 -1.21 19.13 -7.67
N ASP A 5 -1.60 18.08 -6.94
CA ASP A 5 -0.83 16.84 -6.80
C ASP A 5 -1.74 15.59 -6.88
N LYS A 6 -1.16 14.44 -7.25
CA LYS A 6 -1.88 13.17 -7.40
C LYS A 6 -1.70 12.31 -6.13
N THR A 7 -2.72 11.55 -5.73
CA THR A 7 -2.55 10.49 -4.72
C THR A 7 -1.65 9.39 -5.27
N ILE A 8 -1.03 8.57 -4.42
CA ILE A 8 -0.23 7.40 -4.88
C ILE A 8 -1.09 6.48 -5.76
N ALA A 9 -2.36 6.25 -5.38
CA ALA A 9 -3.28 5.47 -6.20
C ALA A 9 -3.45 6.07 -7.60
N PHE A 10 -3.60 7.39 -7.70
CA PHE A 10 -3.76 8.09 -8.98
C PHE A 10 -2.46 8.20 -9.78
N TRP A 11 -1.29 8.24 -9.14
CA TRP A 11 0.00 8.07 -9.82
C TRP A 11 0.16 6.68 -10.43
N LEU A 12 -0.35 5.65 -9.75
CA LEU A 12 -0.20 4.26 -10.18
C LEU A 12 -1.20 3.84 -11.25
N MET A 13 -2.43 4.34 -11.20
CA MET A 13 -3.54 3.85 -12.02
C MET A 13 -4.19 4.93 -12.91
N ASP A 14 -3.95 6.21 -12.60
CA ASP A 14 -4.43 7.38 -13.35
C ASP A 14 -5.91 7.27 -13.79
N ALA A 15 -6.22 7.61 -15.04
CA ALA A 15 -7.58 7.58 -15.59
C ALA A 15 -8.23 6.18 -15.55
N GLU A 16 -7.44 5.11 -15.47
CA GLU A 16 -7.97 3.75 -15.44
C GLU A 16 -8.68 3.43 -14.11
N MET A 17 -8.45 4.22 -13.05
CA MET A 17 -9.22 4.09 -11.81
C MET A 17 -10.73 4.25 -12.04
N TYR A 18 -11.16 5.06 -13.02
CA TYR A 18 -12.58 5.33 -13.24
C TYR A 18 -13.32 4.17 -13.93
N THR A 19 -12.60 3.29 -14.64
CA THR A 19 -13.18 2.20 -15.44
C THR A 19 -12.73 0.82 -15.00
N GLY A 20 -11.56 0.72 -14.36
CA GLY A 20 -10.89 -0.52 -14.00
C GLY A 20 -11.06 -0.95 -12.53
N MET A 21 -11.80 -0.21 -11.71
CA MET A 21 -11.98 -0.54 -10.29
C MET A 21 -13.14 -1.50 -9.98
N SER A 22 -13.92 -1.93 -10.99
CA SER A 22 -15.04 -2.87 -10.80
C SER A 22 -14.60 -4.34 -10.82
N THR A 23 -14.89 -5.11 -9.78
CA THR A 23 -14.59 -6.55 -9.71
C THR A 23 -15.43 -7.41 -10.66
N LEU A 24 -16.44 -6.82 -11.32
CA LEU A 24 -17.30 -7.51 -12.30
C LEU A 24 -16.58 -7.79 -13.62
N SER A 25 -15.47 -7.11 -13.89
CA SER A 25 -14.57 -7.37 -15.02
C SER A 25 -13.19 -7.73 -14.50
N PRO A 26 -12.37 -8.47 -15.27
CA PRO A 26 -10.95 -8.65 -14.95
C PRO A 26 -10.24 -7.31 -14.79
N ALA A 27 -9.29 -7.24 -13.86
CA ALA A 27 -8.43 -6.07 -13.75
C ALA A 27 -7.48 -6.02 -14.95
N SER A 28 -7.17 -4.83 -15.44
CA SER A 28 -6.09 -4.67 -16.41
C SER A 28 -4.73 -4.82 -15.72
N PRO A 29 -3.64 -5.04 -16.48
CA PRO A 29 -2.29 -5.08 -15.92
C PRO A 29 -1.90 -3.81 -15.16
N CYS A 30 -2.45 -2.66 -15.54
CA CYS A 30 -2.16 -1.39 -14.86
C CYS A 30 -2.92 -1.26 -13.54
N ILE A 31 -4.17 -1.71 -13.46
CA ILE A 31 -4.89 -1.83 -12.18
C ILE A 31 -4.21 -2.87 -11.28
N GLU A 32 -3.88 -4.05 -11.77
CA GLU A 32 -3.20 -5.08 -10.97
C GLU A 32 -1.88 -4.58 -10.38
N ARG A 33 -1.05 -3.94 -11.22
CA ARG A 33 0.20 -3.30 -10.79
C ARG A 33 -0.07 -2.22 -9.73
N GLY A 34 -1.07 -1.37 -9.94
CA GLY A 34 -1.43 -0.32 -9.00
C GLY A 34 -1.92 -0.84 -7.66
N LEU A 35 -2.73 -1.90 -7.66
CA LEU A 35 -3.18 -2.57 -6.44
C LEU A 35 -2.00 -3.12 -5.64
N ALA A 36 -1.08 -3.82 -6.31
CA ALA A 36 0.10 -4.41 -5.68
C ALA A 36 1.05 -3.34 -5.12
N LEU A 37 1.47 -2.40 -5.97
CA LEU A 37 2.45 -1.37 -5.57
C LEU A 37 1.93 -0.43 -4.51
N HIS A 38 0.64 -0.06 -4.52
CA HIS A 38 0.09 0.77 -3.47
C HIS A 38 0.19 0.10 -2.09
N LYS A 39 -0.12 -1.20 -1.99
CA LYS A 39 0.03 -1.99 -0.76
C LYS A 39 1.50 -2.09 -0.35
N MET A 40 2.39 -2.42 -1.29
CA MET A 40 3.82 -2.55 -1.03
C MET A 40 4.48 -1.25 -0.57
N ILE A 41 4.15 -0.11 -1.21
CA ILE A 41 4.68 1.21 -0.85
C ILE A 41 4.28 1.57 0.60
N ARG A 42 3.02 1.34 0.99
CA ARG A 42 2.58 1.58 2.37
C ARG A 42 3.32 0.69 3.36
N MET A 43 3.43 -0.60 3.06
CA MET A 43 4.06 -1.58 3.95
C MET A 43 5.57 -1.33 4.09
N VAL A 44 6.28 -0.93 3.03
CA VAL A 44 7.70 -0.59 3.14
C VAL A 44 7.91 0.69 3.93
N CYS A 45 7.05 1.70 3.78
CA CYS A 45 7.09 2.90 4.64
C CYS A 45 6.87 2.55 6.12
N LEU A 46 5.95 1.62 6.42
CA LEU A 46 5.73 1.14 7.77
C LEU A 46 6.94 0.35 8.30
N ALA A 47 7.42 -0.65 7.55
CA ALA A 47 8.47 -1.56 8.01
C ALA A 47 9.84 -0.91 8.20
N LEU A 48 10.13 0.16 7.46
CA LEU A 48 11.42 0.89 7.54
C LEU A 48 11.34 2.17 8.39
N GLY A 49 10.15 2.54 8.84
CA GLY A 49 9.94 3.75 9.64
C GLY A 49 10.04 3.52 11.15
N GLU A 50 9.90 4.62 11.90
CA GLU A 50 9.77 4.62 13.37
C GLU A 50 8.36 5.07 13.82
N GLY A 51 7.49 5.34 12.86
CA GLY A 51 6.12 5.78 13.05
C GLY A 51 5.39 5.78 11.72
N TYR A 52 4.06 5.66 11.77
CA TYR A 52 3.22 5.61 10.58
C TYR A 52 2.08 6.61 10.67
N LEU A 53 1.84 7.32 9.58
CA LEU A 53 0.75 8.26 9.45
C LEU A 53 0.07 8.04 8.10
N ASN A 54 -1.25 8.03 8.11
CA ASN A 54 -2.07 7.96 6.91
C ASN A 54 -3.11 9.08 6.93
N PHE A 55 -3.19 9.85 5.84
CA PHE A 55 -4.22 10.86 5.65
C PHE A 55 -5.53 10.20 5.21
N CYS A 56 -6.66 10.65 5.77
CA CYS A 56 -7.96 10.03 5.56
C CYS A 56 -8.31 9.84 4.08
N GLY A 57 -8.80 8.65 3.72
CA GLY A 57 -9.08 8.22 2.36
C GLY A 57 -7.92 7.51 1.67
N ASN A 58 -6.67 7.79 2.02
CA ASN A 58 -5.54 7.15 1.35
C ASN A 58 -5.45 5.65 1.68
N GLU A 59 -5.96 5.21 2.83
CA GLU A 59 -6.03 3.82 3.29
C GLU A 59 -6.71 2.90 2.27
N PHE A 60 -7.76 3.38 1.63
CA PHE A 60 -8.45 2.66 0.58
C PHE A 60 -8.14 3.19 -0.82
N GLY A 61 -7.08 3.98 -0.99
CA GLY A 61 -6.69 4.52 -2.31
C GLY A 61 -7.77 5.43 -2.91
N HIS A 62 -8.32 6.36 -2.12
CA HIS A 62 -9.36 7.30 -2.57
C HIS A 62 -8.95 7.95 -3.92
N PRO A 63 -9.84 7.96 -4.92
CA PRO A 63 -9.54 8.53 -6.23
C PRO A 63 -9.41 10.06 -6.16
N GLU A 64 -9.01 10.68 -7.26
CA GLU A 64 -8.98 12.14 -7.41
C GLU A 64 -8.07 12.86 -6.37
N TRP A 65 -8.44 14.09 -6.00
CA TRP A 65 -7.73 14.98 -5.09
C TRP A 65 -8.71 15.70 -4.16
N VAL A 66 -8.20 16.37 -3.13
CA VAL A 66 -8.97 17.28 -2.27
C VAL A 66 -8.84 18.69 -2.79
N ASP A 67 -9.95 19.37 -3.05
CA ASP A 67 -9.99 20.80 -3.36
C ASP A 67 -11.06 21.48 -2.51
N PHE A 68 -10.69 22.57 -1.84
CA PHE A 68 -11.61 23.34 -1.01
C PHE A 68 -12.31 24.41 -1.85
N PRO A 69 -13.53 24.85 -1.47
CA PRO A 69 -14.21 25.96 -2.11
C PRO A 69 -13.33 27.21 -2.15
N ARG A 70 -13.07 27.74 -3.35
CA ARG A 70 -12.30 28.95 -3.61
C ARG A 70 -12.76 29.60 -4.91
N GLU A 71 -12.39 30.86 -5.14
CA GLU A 71 -12.74 31.58 -6.37
C GLU A 71 -12.37 30.78 -7.64
N GLY A 72 -11.15 30.22 -7.68
CA GLY A 72 -10.64 29.46 -8.83
C GLY A 72 -11.34 28.12 -9.14
N ASN A 73 -12.28 27.67 -8.30
CA ASN A 73 -13.16 26.53 -8.60
C ASN A 73 -14.65 26.88 -8.46
N GLY A 74 -14.99 28.17 -8.48
CA GLY A 74 -16.38 28.64 -8.36
C GLY A 74 -17.02 28.31 -7.02
N TRP A 75 -16.24 28.29 -5.92
CA TRP A 75 -16.69 27.90 -4.58
C TRP A 75 -17.29 26.48 -4.52
N SER A 76 -16.78 25.56 -5.35
CA SER A 76 -17.28 24.19 -5.44
C SER A 76 -16.88 23.34 -4.24
N TYR A 77 -17.83 22.53 -3.76
CA TYR A 77 -17.62 21.51 -2.72
C TYR A 77 -17.42 20.10 -3.29
N HIS A 78 -17.39 19.94 -4.62
CA HIS A 78 -17.35 18.64 -5.29
C HIS A 78 -16.18 17.76 -4.86
N HIS A 79 -15.00 18.35 -4.61
CA HIS A 79 -13.81 17.63 -4.14
C HIS A 79 -13.49 17.91 -2.65
N ALA A 80 -14.40 18.58 -1.94
CA ALA A 80 -14.29 18.87 -0.51
C ALA A 80 -15.01 17.79 0.32
N ASN A 81 -14.88 16.52 -0.06
CA ASN A 81 -15.51 15.38 0.61
C ASN A 81 -14.64 14.13 0.56
N ARG A 82 -15.09 13.09 1.27
CA ARG A 82 -14.51 11.73 1.25
C ARG A 82 -15.59 10.71 0.92
N ARG A 83 -15.31 9.89 -0.09
CA ARG A 83 -16.16 8.83 -0.60
C ARG A 83 -15.90 7.51 0.15
N TYR A 84 -16.30 7.47 1.42
CA TYR A 84 -16.19 6.26 2.25
C TYR A 84 -17.12 5.14 1.80
N ASP A 85 -18.10 5.44 0.93
CA ASP A 85 -18.94 4.43 0.29
C ASP A 85 -18.16 3.50 -0.64
N LEU A 86 -17.01 3.94 -1.19
CA LEU A 86 -16.22 3.17 -2.16
C LEU A 86 -15.69 1.83 -1.61
N PRO A 87 -15.01 1.76 -0.46
CA PRO A 87 -14.58 0.49 0.11
C PRO A 87 -15.74 -0.40 0.59
N ASP A 88 -16.92 0.16 0.86
CA ASP A 88 -18.10 -0.61 1.28
C ASP A 88 -18.82 -1.30 0.10
N GLN A 89 -18.53 -0.91 -1.14
CA GLN A 89 -19.11 -1.54 -2.33
C GLN A 89 -18.39 -2.84 -2.68
N ASP A 90 -19.09 -3.97 -2.54
CA ASP A 90 -18.52 -5.29 -2.83
C ASP A 90 -18.06 -5.51 -4.27
N HIS A 91 -18.65 -4.77 -5.21
CA HIS A 91 -18.29 -4.85 -6.62
C HIS A 91 -17.11 -3.92 -6.99
N LEU A 92 -16.52 -3.21 -6.03
CA LEU A 92 -15.35 -2.34 -6.25
C LEU A 92 -14.10 -2.88 -5.57
N ARG A 93 -12.94 -2.55 -6.14
CA ARG A 93 -11.62 -3.00 -5.68
C ARG A 93 -11.04 -2.19 -4.52
N TYR A 94 -11.64 -1.05 -4.15
CA TYR A 94 -11.18 -0.22 -3.02
C TYR A 94 -11.15 -1.00 -1.70
N LYS A 95 -12.04 -2.01 -1.54
CA LYS A 95 -12.03 -2.89 -0.38
C LYS A 95 -10.72 -3.65 -0.18
N PHE A 96 -10.00 -3.98 -1.25
CA PHE A 96 -8.71 -4.69 -1.16
C PHE A 96 -7.60 -3.81 -0.57
N PHE A 97 -7.67 -2.49 -0.80
CA PHE A 97 -6.77 -1.55 -0.15
C PHE A 97 -7.10 -1.40 1.32
N ASN A 98 -8.39 -1.21 1.62
CA ASN A 98 -8.88 -1.05 2.98
C ASN A 98 -8.57 -2.27 3.86
N GLU A 99 -8.80 -3.47 3.34
CA GLU A 99 -8.52 -4.74 4.03
C GLU A 99 -7.02 -4.92 4.29
N PHE A 100 -6.18 -4.61 3.30
CA PHE A 100 -4.73 -4.66 3.50
C PHE A 100 -4.25 -3.66 4.55
N ASP A 101 -4.77 -2.43 4.54
CA ASP A 101 -4.42 -1.44 5.57
C ASP A 101 -4.83 -1.91 6.97
N MET A 102 -6.03 -2.46 7.12
CA MET A 102 -6.49 -3.04 8.38
C MET A 102 -5.56 -4.18 8.85
N LEU A 103 -5.21 -5.12 7.96
CA LEU A 103 -4.33 -6.25 8.29
C LEU A 103 -2.92 -5.76 8.65
N MET A 104 -2.38 -4.81 7.89
CA MET A 104 -1.07 -4.19 8.15
C MET A 104 -1.02 -3.58 9.56
N GLN A 105 -2.06 -2.84 9.96
CA GLN A 105 -2.16 -2.25 11.29
C GLN A 105 -2.38 -3.30 12.39
N GLN A 106 -3.11 -4.39 12.11
CA GLN A 106 -3.28 -5.49 13.06
C GLN A 106 -1.96 -6.22 13.33
N VAL A 107 -1.13 -6.42 12.30
CA VAL A 107 0.20 -7.02 12.41
C VAL A 107 1.09 -6.13 13.26
N GLU A 108 1.14 -4.82 12.99
CA GLU A 108 1.91 -3.90 13.83
C GLU A 108 1.38 -3.85 15.27
N ASN A 109 0.07 -3.83 15.51
CA ASN A 109 -0.46 -3.87 16.89
C ASN A 109 -0.10 -5.15 17.65
N ARG A 110 0.06 -6.26 16.93
CA ARG A 110 0.44 -7.56 17.50
C ARG A 110 1.92 -7.67 17.79
N PHE A 111 2.77 -7.35 16.81
CA PHE A 111 4.22 -7.55 16.89
C PHE A 111 4.98 -6.32 17.37
N LYS A 112 4.38 -5.13 17.26
CA LYS A 112 4.89 -3.84 17.73
C LYS A 112 6.28 -3.52 17.19
N PHE A 113 6.52 -3.90 15.95
CA PHE A 113 7.85 -3.86 15.36
C PHE A 113 8.33 -2.42 15.10
N LEU A 114 7.43 -1.43 14.99
CA LEU A 114 7.83 -0.02 14.90
C LEU A 114 8.59 0.45 16.14
N SER A 115 8.12 0.04 17.32
CA SER A 115 8.69 0.42 18.61
C SER A 115 9.86 -0.45 19.06
N ASP A 116 10.18 -1.50 18.31
CA ASP A 116 11.31 -2.39 18.62
C ASP A 116 12.63 -1.76 18.18
N TRP A 117 13.69 -2.02 18.94
CA TRP A 117 15.04 -1.56 18.64
C TRP A 117 15.71 -2.41 17.56
N HIS A 118 15.29 -3.66 17.38
CA HIS A 118 15.87 -4.57 16.41
C HIS A 118 15.41 -4.17 15.01
N TYR A 119 16.38 -3.68 14.23
CA TYR A 119 16.22 -3.34 12.84
C TYR A 119 17.47 -3.76 12.07
N HIS A 120 17.29 -4.60 11.05
CA HIS A 120 18.40 -5.03 10.22
C HIS A 120 17.93 -5.29 8.79
N CYS A 121 18.47 -4.55 7.83
CA CYS A 121 18.24 -4.83 6.42
C CYS A 121 19.15 -5.99 5.98
N THR A 122 18.57 -7.18 5.80
CA THR A 122 19.31 -8.40 5.50
C THR A 122 19.65 -8.52 4.01
N LEU A 123 18.88 -7.87 3.15
CA LEU A 123 19.07 -7.93 1.70
C LEU A 123 18.55 -6.68 0.99
N ILE A 124 19.37 -6.14 0.10
CA ILE A 124 18.99 -5.17 -0.93
C ILE A 124 19.59 -5.66 -2.24
N SER A 125 18.80 -6.37 -3.05
CA SER A 125 19.21 -6.84 -4.38
C SER A 125 18.71 -5.86 -5.43
N GLU A 126 19.64 -5.09 -6.00
CA GLU A 126 19.33 -4.20 -7.12
C GLU A 126 18.99 -4.97 -8.39
N GLU A 127 19.57 -6.14 -8.62
CA GLU A 127 19.27 -6.96 -9.79
C GLU A 127 17.86 -7.54 -9.69
N ASP A 128 17.59 -8.26 -8.61
CA ASP A 128 16.32 -8.96 -8.39
C ASP A 128 15.19 -8.03 -7.94
N LYS A 129 15.50 -6.78 -7.57
CA LYS A 129 14.55 -5.83 -6.96
C LYS A 129 13.91 -6.37 -5.69
N VAL A 130 14.67 -7.15 -4.91
CA VAL A 130 14.22 -7.74 -3.65
C VAL A 130 14.82 -6.98 -2.47
N ILE A 131 13.97 -6.63 -1.50
CA ILE A 131 14.36 -6.05 -0.22
C ILE A 131 13.88 -6.98 0.89
N ALA A 132 14.74 -7.32 1.83
CA ALA A 132 14.35 -8.06 3.04
C ALA A 132 14.87 -7.36 4.29
N VAL A 133 14.00 -7.20 5.28
CA VAL A 133 14.28 -6.47 6.51
C VAL A 133 13.74 -7.23 7.72
N GLU A 134 14.59 -7.38 8.71
CA GLU A 134 14.20 -7.76 10.06
C GLU A 134 13.76 -6.53 10.84
N ARG A 135 12.58 -6.60 11.44
CA ARG A 135 12.05 -5.56 12.33
C ARG A 135 11.34 -6.23 13.50
N GLY A 136 11.83 -6.02 14.72
CA GLY A 136 11.38 -6.76 15.90
C GLY A 136 11.45 -8.27 15.68
N GLU A 137 10.33 -8.98 15.87
CA GLU A 137 10.21 -10.43 15.61
C GLU A 137 9.81 -10.79 14.18
N CYS A 138 9.72 -9.81 13.28
CA CYS A 138 9.25 -10.00 11.91
C CYS A 138 10.39 -9.97 10.89
N LEU A 139 10.29 -10.81 9.86
CA LEU A 139 11.03 -10.68 8.61
C LEU A 139 10.04 -10.22 7.53
N VAL A 140 10.28 -9.04 6.97
CA VAL A 140 9.45 -8.44 5.92
C VAL A 140 10.20 -8.51 4.60
N VAL A 141 9.58 -9.08 3.58
CA VAL A 141 10.20 -9.33 2.27
C VAL A 141 9.37 -8.68 1.18
N PHE A 142 10.02 -7.88 0.34
CA PHE A 142 9.42 -7.21 -0.80
C PHE A 142 10.08 -7.67 -2.08
N ASN A 143 9.27 -8.02 -3.09
CA ASN A 143 9.72 -8.21 -4.46
C ASN A 143 9.11 -7.11 -5.33
N PHE A 144 9.92 -6.11 -5.70
CA PHE A 144 9.53 -5.00 -6.57
C PHE A 144 9.82 -5.28 -8.05
N HIS A 145 10.25 -6.49 -8.43
CA HIS A 145 10.50 -6.82 -9.82
C HIS A 145 9.19 -6.75 -10.62
N PRO A 146 9.15 -6.09 -11.78
CA PRO A 146 7.90 -5.91 -12.54
C PRO A 146 7.30 -7.22 -13.07
N THR A 147 8.14 -8.26 -13.22
CA THR A 147 7.76 -9.54 -13.87
C THR A 147 8.40 -10.78 -13.23
N GLY A 148 9.31 -10.60 -12.29
CA GLY A 148 10.25 -11.62 -11.83
C GLY A 148 9.66 -12.34 -10.63
N SER A 149 9.57 -13.67 -10.70
CA SER A 149 9.11 -14.52 -9.60
C SER A 149 10.19 -15.51 -9.25
N TYR A 150 10.44 -15.71 -7.96
CA TYR A 150 11.56 -16.47 -7.47
C TYR A 150 11.07 -17.64 -6.61
N ALA A 151 11.46 -18.86 -6.99
CA ALA A 151 11.31 -20.05 -6.16
C ALA A 151 12.64 -20.32 -5.43
N ASP A 152 12.56 -20.89 -4.22
CA ASP A 152 13.73 -21.25 -3.40
C ASP A 152 14.71 -20.08 -3.13
N TYR A 153 14.18 -18.84 -3.13
CA TYR A 153 14.96 -17.63 -2.91
C TYR A 153 15.44 -17.55 -1.46
N ARG A 154 16.75 -17.51 -1.27
CA ARG A 154 17.37 -17.56 0.07
C ARG A 154 17.43 -16.17 0.69
N ILE A 155 16.92 -16.06 1.91
CA ILE A 155 16.94 -14.83 2.70
C ILE A 155 17.63 -15.14 4.02
N GLY A 156 18.68 -14.39 4.34
CA GLY A 156 19.32 -14.47 5.64
C GLY A 156 18.39 -13.94 6.72
N CYS A 157 18.30 -14.63 7.85
CA CYS A 157 17.61 -14.12 9.03
C CYS A 157 18.30 -14.53 10.33
N LYS A 158 18.01 -13.79 11.41
CA LYS A 158 18.51 -14.00 12.77
C LYS A 158 17.99 -15.29 13.43
N TRP A 159 16.81 -15.76 13.04
CA TRP A 159 16.14 -16.88 13.69
C TRP A 159 16.53 -18.22 13.05
N ASN A 160 16.66 -19.25 13.87
CA ASN A 160 16.92 -20.63 13.44
C ASN A 160 15.68 -21.53 13.62
N GLU A 161 14.51 -20.93 13.78
CA GLU A 161 13.22 -21.60 13.97
C GLU A 161 12.38 -21.52 12.69
N PRO A 162 11.43 -22.46 12.48
CA PRO A 162 10.52 -22.39 11.34
C PRO A 162 9.71 -21.09 11.34
N MET A 163 9.80 -20.31 10.26
CA MET A 163 8.99 -19.12 10.07
C MET A 163 7.60 -19.45 9.52
N ARG A 164 6.62 -18.58 9.81
CA ARG A 164 5.27 -18.65 9.25
C ARG A 164 4.87 -17.31 8.65
N THR A 165 4.09 -17.33 7.57
CA THR A 165 3.49 -16.12 7.01
C THR A 165 2.45 -15.55 7.98
N VAL A 166 2.53 -14.25 8.23
CA VAL A 166 1.60 -13.53 9.12
C VAL A 166 0.86 -12.40 8.41
N LEU A 167 1.32 -12.00 7.22
CA LEU A 167 0.70 -11.06 6.28
C LEU A 167 1.10 -11.42 4.86
#